data_AF-A0A1F3B5C9-F1
#
_entry.id   AF-A0A1F3B5C9-F1
#
_cell.length_a   1.000
_cell.length_b   1.000
_cell.length_c   1.000
_cell.angle_alpha   90.00
_cell.angle_beta   90.00
_cell.angle_gamma   90.00
#
_symmetry.space_group_name_H-M   'P 1'
#
loop_
_entity.id
_entity.type
_entity.pdbx_description
1 polymer ?
#
loop_
_entity_poly.entity_id
_entity_poly.type
_entity_poly.pdbx_seq_one_letter_code
_entity_poly.pdbx_strand_id
1 'polypeptide(L)'
;MPAFVYAIILLVSLRFARGEYRDQWGLLLRLVWHGGHPPACYEPGVELGGGNWLVTATSAGALTRQLMSRNEFTLSMVVASHDSSQVRPARIVSLSLDCGERNFTLGQQGRDLVFRLRTPRAGRNGTHPTLVAPDVFDSDQPRQIVIGYDGSRRSIFVDGDRHQSRLEGVLSGVGAAFLRYWRETLPYAKRPVVCPS
;
A
#
# COMPACT_ATOMS: atom_id res chain seq x y z
N MET A 1 7.64 24.31 22.50
CA MET A 1 7.35 24.50 21.06
C MET A 1 8.38 23.72 20.26
N PRO A 2 7.97 22.80 19.38
CA PRO A 2 8.81 22.45 18.24
C PRO A 2 8.09 22.77 16.93
N ALA A 3 8.83 23.45 16.07
CA ALA A 3 8.51 23.70 14.68
C ALA A 3 8.51 22.37 13.91
N PHE A 4 7.40 22.07 13.24
CA PHE A 4 7.35 21.03 12.23
C PHE A 4 7.45 21.69 10.86
N VAL A 5 8.65 21.68 10.29
CA VAL A 5 8.86 21.91 8.86
C VAL A 5 8.80 20.53 8.20
N TYR A 6 7.76 20.27 7.41
CA TYR A 6 7.79 19.20 6.41
C TYR A 6 7.37 19.76 5.07
N ALA A 7 8.27 19.56 4.09
CA ALA A 7 8.01 19.83 2.68
C ALA A 7 6.85 18.95 2.20
N ILE A 8 5.92 19.57 1.46
CA ILE A 8 4.72 18.96 0.90
C ILE A 8 5.13 17.96 -0.20
N ILE A 9 4.95 16.65 0.02
CA ILE A 9 5.19 15.64 -1.02
C ILE A 9 4.07 14.59 -1.07
N LEU A 10 3.24 14.76 -2.11
CA LEU A 10 2.19 13.91 -2.67
C LEU A 10 1.30 13.13 -1.67
N LEU A 11 0.25 13.80 -1.18
CA LEU A 11 -0.92 13.13 -0.62
C LEU A 11 -1.82 12.68 -1.79
N VAL A 12 -2.06 11.40 -2.00
CA VAL A 12 -3.35 11.02 -2.60
C VAL A 12 -4.37 11.04 -1.47
N SER A 13 -5.10 12.13 -1.36
CA SER A 13 -6.22 12.25 -0.42
C SER A 13 -7.49 11.92 -1.18
N LEU A 14 -8.05 10.78 -0.85
CA LEU A 14 -9.37 10.36 -1.29
C LEU A 14 -10.33 10.72 -0.17
N ARG A 15 -11.27 11.62 -0.44
CA ARG A 15 -12.38 11.86 0.48
C ARG A 15 -13.52 10.94 0.07
N PHE A 16 -13.90 10.06 0.98
CA PHE A 16 -15.10 9.22 0.84
C PHE A 16 -16.31 10.09 1.17
N ALA A 17 -16.86 10.78 0.18
CA ALA A 17 -18.11 11.54 0.29
C ALA A 17 -19.14 10.99 -0.70
N ARG A 18 -20.43 11.09 -0.33
CA ARG A 18 -21.61 10.55 -1.02
C ARG A 18 -21.43 10.36 -2.54
N GLY A 19 -21.41 9.09 -2.96
CA GLY A 19 -21.60 8.67 -4.35
C GLY A 19 -20.41 8.83 -5.31
N GLU A 20 -19.40 9.65 -4.98
CA GLU A 20 -18.25 9.85 -5.88
C GLU A 20 -16.91 9.90 -5.13
N TYR A 21 -16.10 8.87 -5.35
CA TYR A 21 -14.71 8.81 -4.87
C TYR A 21 -13.81 9.59 -5.82
N ARG A 22 -13.59 10.87 -5.51
CA ARG A 22 -12.73 11.77 -6.28
C ARG A 22 -11.46 12.11 -5.51
N ASP A 23 -10.35 12.17 -6.23
CA ASP A 23 -9.14 12.75 -5.69
C ASP A 23 -9.28 14.29 -5.63
N GLN A 24 -8.72 14.90 -4.59
CA GLN A 24 -8.77 16.35 -4.39
C GLN A 24 -7.68 17.12 -5.16
N TRP A 25 -6.83 16.41 -5.93
CA TRP A 25 -5.62 16.96 -6.54
C TRP A 25 -5.69 17.05 -8.08
N GLY A 26 -6.85 16.74 -8.68
CA GLY A 26 -7.07 16.82 -10.12
C GLY A 26 -6.38 15.71 -10.92
N LEU A 27 -5.97 14.61 -10.29
CA LEU A 27 -5.42 13.43 -10.95
C LEU A 27 -6.49 12.60 -11.69
N LEU A 28 -7.78 12.92 -11.52
CA LEU A 28 -8.93 12.27 -12.13
C LEU A 28 -8.96 10.75 -11.89
N LEU A 29 -8.44 10.31 -10.73
CA LEU A 29 -8.46 8.92 -10.32
C LEU A 29 -9.86 8.58 -9.79
N ARG A 30 -10.80 8.37 -10.71
CA ARG A 30 -12.15 7.92 -10.37
C ARG A 30 -12.06 6.49 -9.85
N LEU A 31 -12.41 6.27 -8.58
CA LEU A 31 -12.58 4.92 -8.08
C LEU A 31 -13.99 4.42 -8.40
N VAL A 32 -14.05 3.16 -8.83
CA VAL A 32 -15.28 2.44 -9.11
C VAL A 32 -15.30 1.16 -8.29
N TRP A 33 -16.50 0.74 -7.89
CA TRP A 33 -16.68 -0.53 -7.23
C TRP A 33 -16.42 -1.67 -8.20
N HIS A 34 -15.65 -2.65 -7.73
CA HIS A 34 -15.57 -3.98 -8.30
C HIS A 34 -16.33 -4.93 -7.39
N GLY A 35 -17.18 -5.78 -7.96
CA GLY A 35 -18.09 -6.65 -7.20
C GLY A 35 -19.39 -5.94 -6.79
N GLY A 36 -19.97 -6.35 -5.66
CA GLY A 36 -21.18 -5.73 -5.12
C GLY A 36 -20.92 -4.31 -4.60
N HIS A 37 -21.89 -3.41 -4.77
CA HIS A 37 -21.90 -2.10 -4.13
C HIS A 37 -22.52 -2.26 -2.73
N PRO A 38 -21.74 -2.20 -1.62
CA PRO A 38 -22.32 -2.31 -0.29
C PRO A 38 -23.29 -1.14 -0.06
N PRO A 39 -24.42 -1.35 0.65
CA PRO A 39 -25.37 -0.29 0.94
C PRO A 39 -24.66 0.92 1.54
N ALA A 40 -25.05 2.13 1.12
CA ALA A 40 -24.41 3.36 1.57
C ALA A 40 -24.37 3.40 3.10
N CYS A 41 -23.17 3.37 3.68
CA CYS A 41 -22.97 3.57 5.11
C CYS A 41 -23.39 5.01 5.47
N TYR A 42 -24.07 5.17 6.61
CA TYR A 42 -24.44 6.50 7.13
C TYR A 42 -23.26 7.24 7.77
N GLU A 43 -22.17 6.52 8.06
CA GLU A 43 -20.89 7.04 8.58
C GLU A 43 -19.91 7.35 7.43
N PRO A 44 -19.02 8.35 7.57
CA PRO A 44 -17.96 8.60 6.59
C PRO A 44 -16.99 7.42 6.54
N GLY A 45 -16.99 6.67 5.43
CA GLY A 45 -16.09 5.53 5.25
C GLY A 45 -16.52 4.61 4.11
N VAL A 46 -15.76 3.54 3.93
CA VAL A 46 -16.09 2.47 2.99
C VAL A 46 -15.72 1.12 3.60
N GLU A 47 -16.64 0.17 3.57
CA GLU A 47 -16.37 -1.21 3.97
C GLU A 47 -15.83 -1.99 2.76
N LEU A 48 -14.65 -2.58 2.92
CA LEU A 48 -13.97 -3.37 1.88
C LEU A 48 -13.95 -4.83 2.32
N GLY A 49 -14.13 -5.74 1.37
CA GLY A 49 -14.16 -7.18 1.64
C GLY A 49 -13.64 -8.01 0.48
N GLY A 50 -13.60 -9.33 0.68
CA GLY A 50 -13.13 -10.25 -0.36
C GLY A 50 -13.97 -10.23 -1.65
N GLY A 51 -15.22 -9.80 -1.58
CA GLY A 51 -16.14 -9.72 -2.73
C GLY A 51 -16.40 -8.31 -3.26
N ASN A 52 -15.87 -7.27 -2.61
CA ASN A 52 -16.16 -5.88 -2.95
C ASN A 52 -14.99 -4.96 -2.58
N TRP A 53 -14.46 -4.23 -3.56
CA TRP A 53 -13.40 -3.24 -3.35
C TRP A 53 -13.45 -2.12 -4.36
N LEU A 54 -12.67 -1.06 -4.10
CA LEU A 54 -12.52 0.08 -5.00
C LEU A 54 -11.29 -0.08 -5.89
N VAL A 55 -11.46 0.17 -7.18
CA VAL A 55 -10.40 0.15 -8.19
C VAL A 55 -10.46 1.41 -9.04
N THR A 56 -9.33 1.88 -9.55
CA THR A 56 -9.30 3.00 -10.50
C THR A 56 -9.98 2.59 -11.80
N ALA A 57 -10.91 3.42 -12.30
CA ALA A 57 -11.61 3.18 -13.56
C ALA A 57 -10.66 3.15 -14.77
N THR A 58 -9.51 3.79 -14.65
CA THR A 58 -8.45 3.85 -15.66
C THR A 58 -7.09 3.53 -15.03
N SER A 59 -6.07 3.38 -15.88
CA SER A 59 -4.70 3.15 -15.40
C SER A 59 -4.18 4.31 -14.56
N ALA A 60 -3.64 3.99 -13.37
CA ALA A 60 -2.95 4.94 -12.48
C ALA A 60 -1.54 5.32 -12.98
N GLY A 61 -1.31 5.36 -14.29
CA GLY A 61 0.00 5.60 -14.90
C GLY A 61 0.56 6.99 -14.62
N ALA A 62 -0.29 8.01 -14.57
CA ALA A 62 0.13 9.38 -14.22
C ALA A 62 0.64 9.46 -12.77
N LEU A 63 -0.12 8.90 -11.83
CA LEU A 63 0.30 8.77 -10.43
C LEU A 63 1.62 7.99 -10.31
N THR A 64 1.73 6.86 -11.01
CA THR A 64 2.95 6.04 -11.00
C THR A 64 4.17 6.83 -11.46
N ARG A 65 4.06 7.59 -12.55
CA ARG A 65 5.17 8.43 -13.04
C ARG A 65 5.55 9.54 -12.05
N GLN A 66 4.58 10.17 -11.40
CA GLN A 66 4.87 11.19 -10.38
C GLN A 66 5.56 10.60 -9.15
N LEU A 67 5.12 9.44 -8.67
CA LEU A 67 5.78 8.74 -7.56
C LEU A 67 7.23 8.37 -7.93
N MET A 68 7.44 7.89 -9.16
CA MET A 68 8.77 7.53 -9.64
C MET A 68 9.69 8.74 -9.81
N SER A 69 9.19 9.86 -10.35
CA SER A 69 10.02 11.05 -10.58
C SER A 69 10.45 11.74 -9.28
N ARG A 70 9.62 11.66 -8.24
CA ARG A 70 9.93 12.22 -6.92
C ARG A 70 10.73 11.27 -6.05
N ASN A 71 10.61 9.96 -6.28
CA ASN A 71 11.21 8.90 -5.45
C ASN A 71 10.87 9.01 -3.94
N GLU A 72 9.83 9.77 -3.61
CA GLU A 72 9.41 10.09 -2.25
C GLU A 72 7.89 10.19 -2.23
N PHE A 73 7.26 9.68 -1.18
CA PHE A 73 5.81 9.77 -1.03
C PHE A 73 5.37 9.57 0.41
N THR A 74 4.18 10.07 0.71
CA THR A 74 3.48 9.79 1.97
C THR A 74 2.11 9.21 1.68
N LEU A 75 1.77 8.11 2.35
CA LEU A 75 0.44 7.51 2.34
C LEU A 75 -0.22 7.77 3.70
N SER A 76 -1.41 8.35 3.72
CA SER A 76 -2.16 8.63 4.95
C SER A 76 -3.57 8.08 4.83
N MET A 77 -4.04 7.38 5.87
CA MET A 77 -5.39 6.84 5.92
C MET A 77 -5.88 6.69 7.35
N VAL A 78 -7.20 6.53 7.48
CA VAL A 78 -7.84 6.05 8.72
C VAL A 78 -8.47 4.71 8.37
N VAL A 79 -8.12 3.67 9.13
CA VAL A 79 -8.56 2.30 8.85
C VAL A 79 -8.82 1.54 10.14
N ALA A 80 -9.84 0.70 10.13
CA ALA A 80 -10.14 -0.29 11.15
C ALA A 80 -10.21 -1.67 10.49
N SER A 81 -10.01 -2.73 11.28
CA SER A 81 -10.26 -4.09 10.83
C SER A 81 -11.25 -4.78 11.76
N HIS A 82 -12.27 -5.41 11.18
CA HIS A 82 -13.23 -6.23 11.93
C HIS A 82 -12.73 -7.67 12.15
N ASP A 83 -11.57 -8.03 11.58
CA ASP A 83 -11.01 -9.36 11.66
C ASP A 83 -9.50 -9.31 11.89
N SER A 84 -9.07 -9.65 13.10
CA SER A 84 -7.66 -9.71 13.50
C SER A 84 -6.96 -11.02 13.08
N SER A 85 -7.65 -11.93 12.41
CA SER A 85 -7.17 -13.27 12.04
C SER A 85 -6.81 -13.43 10.55
N GLN A 86 -6.77 -12.32 9.80
CA GLN A 86 -6.48 -12.30 8.38
C GLN A 86 -5.19 -13.05 8.03
N VAL A 87 -5.31 -14.07 7.17
CA VAL A 87 -4.20 -14.92 6.73
C VAL A 87 -3.68 -14.46 5.39
N ARG A 88 -2.34 -14.32 5.28
CA ARG A 88 -1.64 -13.65 4.18
C ARG A 88 -1.97 -12.14 4.15
N PRO A 89 -1.17 -11.29 3.47
CA PRO A 89 -1.45 -9.86 3.46
C PRO A 89 -2.81 -9.54 2.80
N ALA A 90 -3.82 -9.32 3.64
CA ALA A 90 -5.11 -8.81 3.24
C ALA A 90 -4.91 -7.38 2.76
N ARG A 91 -5.19 -7.11 1.49
CA ARG A 91 -4.82 -5.84 0.84
C ARG A 91 -5.78 -4.74 1.24
N ILE A 92 -5.25 -3.70 1.87
CA ILE A 92 -5.98 -2.48 2.22
C ILE A 92 -5.85 -1.47 1.08
N VAL A 93 -4.62 -1.18 0.64
CA VAL A 93 -4.33 -0.33 -0.51
C VAL A 93 -3.21 -0.95 -1.35
N SER A 94 -3.38 -0.97 -2.67
CA SER A 94 -2.31 -1.42 -3.57
C SER A 94 -2.25 -0.61 -4.86
N LEU A 95 -1.02 -0.31 -5.31
CA LEU A 95 -0.74 0.13 -6.67
C LEU A 95 -0.02 -1.02 -7.38
N SER A 96 -0.70 -1.64 -8.33
CA SER A 96 -0.24 -2.86 -8.99
C SER A 96 -0.61 -2.89 -10.46
N LEU A 97 0.26 -3.47 -11.27
CA LEU A 97 -0.11 -3.89 -12.63
C LEU A 97 -0.97 -5.16 -12.55
N ASP A 98 -0.53 -6.12 -11.74
CA ASP A 98 -1.22 -7.38 -11.49
C ASP A 98 -0.82 -7.97 -10.12
N CYS A 99 -1.21 -9.21 -9.84
CA CYS A 99 -0.90 -9.88 -8.57
C CYS A 99 0.59 -10.28 -8.40
N GLY A 100 1.38 -10.30 -9.47
CA GLY A 100 2.81 -10.60 -9.51
C GLY A 100 3.70 -9.36 -9.70
N GLU A 101 3.14 -8.24 -10.14
CA GLU A 101 3.85 -6.97 -10.36
C GLU A 101 3.19 -5.82 -9.61
N ARG A 102 3.76 -5.49 -8.45
CA ARG A 102 3.25 -4.49 -7.52
C ARG A 102 4.27 -3.40 -7.29
N ASN A 103 3.84 -2.15 -7.36
CA ASN A 103 4.67 -1.02 -6.98
C ASN A 103 4.68 -0.86 -5.46
N PHE A 104 3.51 -0.92 -4.83
CA PHE A 104 3.42 -1.06 -3.38
C PHE A 104 2.14 -1.79 -2.96
N THR A 105 2.15 -2.31 -1.74
CA THR A 105 0.98 -2.90 -1.11
C THR A 105 1.04 -2.61 0.38
N LEU A 106 -0.02 -2.00 0.89
CA LEU A 106 -0.34 -1.98 2.30
C LEU A 106 -1.39 -3.04 2.57
N GLY A 107 -1.15 -3.86 3.59
CA GLY A 107 -2.11 -4.86 4.01
C GLY A 107 -2.01 -5.18 5.49
N GLN A 108 -2.88 -6.09 5.90
CA GLN A 108 -2.93 -6.66 7.22
C GLN A 108 -2.48 -8.13 7.16
N GLN A 109 -1.70 -8.57 8.15
CA GLN A 109 -1.37 -9.98 8.35
C GLN A 109 -1.50 -10.29 9.85
N GLY A 110 -2.50 -11.08 10.24
CA GLY A 110 -2.90 -11.18 11.64
C GLY A 110 -3.26 -9.79 12.19
N ARG A 111 -2.60 -9.37 13.27
CA ARG A 111 -2.76 -8.04 13.88
C ARG A 111 -1.80 -6.99 13.31
N ASP A 112 -0.89 -7.40 12.43
CA ASP A 112 0.20 -6.56 11.98
C ASP A 112 -0.17 -5.79 10.71
N LEU A 113 0.33 -4.56 10.62
CA LEU A 113 0.36 -3.80 9.38
C LEU A 113 1.60 -4.20 8.59
N VAL A 114 1.40 -4.62 7.35
CA VAL A 114 2.49 -5.01 6.44
C VAL A 114 2.55 -4.08 5.23
N PHE A 115 3.72 -3.52 4.97
CA PHE A 115 3.97 -2.64 3.84
C PHE A 115 5.08 -3.17 2.93
N ARG A 116 4.72 -3.43 1.67
CA ARG A 116 5.61 -3.87 0.60
C ARG A 116 5.82 -2.73 -0.37
N LEU A 117 7.07 -2.49 -0.74
CA LEU A 117 7.46 -1.45 -1.69
C LEU A 117 8.48 -2.01 -2.66
N ARG A 118 8.18 -1.88 -3.96
CA ARG A 118 9.09 -2.18 -5.05
C ARG A 118 10.25 -1.20 -5.00
N THR A 119 11.42 -1.79 -4.86
CA THR A 119 12.72 -1.11 -4.97
C THR A 119 13.60 -2.02 -5.83
N PRO A 120 14.72 -1.53 -6.39
CA PRO A 120 15.65 -2.39 -7.13
C PRO A 120 16.07 -3.65 -6.34
N ARG A 121 16.16 -3.56 -5.01
CA ARG A 121 16.48 -4.69 -4.12
C ARG A 121 15.32 -5.66 -3.90
N ALA A 122 14.08 -5.19 -4.07
CA ALA A 122 12.88 -5.94 -3.71
C ALA A 122 12.22 -6.73 -4.85
N GLY A 123 12.77 -6.64 -6.05
CA GLY A 123 12.23 -7.32 -7.23
C GLY A 123 10.92 -6.74 -7.71
N ARG A 124 10.38 -7.30 -8.80
CA ARG A 124 9.20 -6.74 -9.50
C ARG A 124 7.91 -6.73 -8.68
N ASN A 125 7.77 -7.64 -7.72
CA ASN A 125 6.59 -7.74 -6.85
C ASN A 125 6.75 -7.00 -5.51
N GLY A 126 7.93 -6.44 -5.23
CA GLY A 126 8.21 -5.73 -3.97
C GLY A 126 8.12 -6.61 -2.71
N THR A 127 8.20 -7.95 -2.84
CA THR A 127 7.91 -8.89 -1.75
C THR A 127 8.89 -8.76 -0.57
N HIS A 128 10.16 -8.45 -0.83
CA HIS A 128 11.19 -8.44 0.20
C HIS A 128 12.19 -7.29 0.03
N PRO A 129 12.49 -6.48 1.06
CA PRO A 129 12.00 -6.62 2.42
C PRO A 129 10.58 -6.08 2.57
N THR A 130 9.78 -6.77 3.38
CA THR A 130 8.47 -6.27 3.85
C THR A 130 8.70 -5.48 5.13
N LEU A 131 8.11 -4.29 5.22
CA LEU A 131 8.07 -3.54 6.47
C LEU A 131 6.89 -4.03 7.30
N VAL A 132 7.12 -4.40 8.55
CA VAL A 132 6.12 -4.93 9.47
C VAL A 132 6.03 -4.02 10.68
N ALA A 133 4.83 -3.50 10.94
CA ALA A 133 4.46 -2.76 12.13
C ALA A 133 3.51 -3.65 12.96
N PRO A 134 3.96 -4.17 14.10
CA PRO A 134 3.18 -5.13 14.88
C PRO A 134 1.97 -4.47 15.54
N ASP A 135 0.92 -5.26 15.75
CA ASP A 135 -0.24 -4.91 16.61
C ASP A 135 -0.95 -3.59 16.25
N VAL A 136 -0.91 -3.18 14.98
CA VAL A 136 -1.66 -2.00 14.51
C VAL A 136 -3.15 -2.26 14.47
N PHE A 137 -3.55 -3.51 14.22
CA PHE A 137 -4.94 -3.98 14.21
C PHE A 137 -5.22 -4.83 15.44
N ASP A 138 -4.80 -4.33 16.60
CA ASP A 138 -4.98 -4.96 17.90
C ASP A 138 -6.39 -4.84 18.46
N SER A 139 -7.20 -3.98 17.85
CA SER A 139 -8.58 -3.63 18.17
C SER A 139 -9.35 -3.32 16.89
N ASP A 140 -10.67 -3.23 17.00
CA ASP A 140 -11.58 -2.83 15.91
C ASP A 140 -11.73 -1.31 15.76
N GLN A 141 -10.97 -0.54 16.53
CA GLN A 141 -11.05 0.92 16.53
C GLN A 141 -10.33 1.50 15.31
N PRO A 142 -10.89 2.54 14.67
CA PRO A 142 -10.20 3.25 13.60
C PRO A 142 -8.87 3.83 14.07
N ARG A 143 -7.79 3.52 13.35
CA ARG A 143 -6.44 4.04 13.60
C ARG A 143 -6.03 4.96 12.48
N GLN A 144 -5.40 6.10 12.80
CA GLN A 144 -4.77 6.95 11.80
C GLN A 144 -3.38 6.39 11.48
N ILE A 145 -3.15 6.01 10.23
CA ILE A 145 -1.88 5.44 9.77
C ILE A 145 -1.25 6.38 8.74
N VAL A 146 0.02 6.73 8.97
CA VAL A 146 0.84 7.49 8.01
C VAL A 146 2.11 6.71 7.71
N ILE A 147 2.36 6.46 6.43
CA ILE A 147 3.57 5.80 5.93
C ILE A 147 4.35 6.80 5.09
N GLY A 148 5.57 7.11 5.51
CA GLY A 148 6.49 7.96 4.76
C GLY A 148 7.58 7.13 4.09
N TYR A 149 7.91 7.48 2.85
CA TYR A 149 9.10 7.02 2.14
C TYR A 149 9.88 8.21 1.60
N ASP A 150 11.14 8.34 2.02
CA ASP A 150 12.04 9.46 1.67
C ASP A 150 13.06 9.10 0.58
N GLY A 151 12.77 8.06 -0.22
CA GLY A 151 13.71 7.55 -1.22
C GLY A 151 14.74 6.57 -0.66
N SER A 152 14.86 6.46 0.66
CA SER A 152 15.81 5.56 1.32
C SER A 152 15.20 4.76 2.47
N ARG A 153 14.45 5.41 3.35
CA ARG A 153 13.89 4.88 4.58
C ARG A 153 12.38 4.88 4.49
N ARG A 154 11.80 3.92 5.19
CA ARG A 154 10.36 3.80 5.38
C ARG A 154 10.07 4.11 6.84
N SER A 155 9.03 4.89 7.10
CA SER A 155 8.57 5.21 8.45
C SER A 155 7.08 4.99 8.55
N ILE A 156 6.63 4.58 9.73
CA ILE A 156 5.21 4.38 10.04
C ILE A 156 4.90 5.21 11.27
N PHE A 157 3.77 5.90 11.22
CA PHE A 157 3.16 6.57 12.35
C PHE A 157 1.74 6.03 12.53
N VAL A 158 1.36 5.79 13.78
CA VAL A 158 0.02 5.35 14.18
C VAL A 158 -0.49 6.32 15.23
N ASP A 159 -1.65 6.93 14.99
CA ASP A 159 -2.30 7.93 15.84
C ASP A 159 -1.40 9.12 16.22
N GLY A 160 -0.52 9.52 15.29
CA GLY A 160 0.39 10.65 15.45
C GLY A 160 1.77 10.27 16.00
N ASP A 161 1.92 9.08 16.59
CA ASP A 161 3.18 8.62 17.16
C ASP A 161 3.97 7.74 16.19
N ARG A 162 5.30 7.84 16.23
CA ARG A 162 6.15 6.96 15.42
C ARG A 162 6.03 5.53 15.94
N HIS A 163 5.54 4.63 15.09
CA HIS A 163 5.39 3.22 15.44
C HIS A 163 6.66 2.45 15.15
N GLN A 164 7.01 1.51 16.04
CA GLN A 164 8.12 0.62 15.79
C GLN A 164 7.80 -0.29 14.61
N SER A 165 8.78 -0.49 13.74
CA SER A 165 8.63 -1.38 12.59
C SER A 165 9.95 -2.05 12.26
N ARG A 166 9.87 -3.22 11.64
CA ARG A 166 11.03 -4.02 11.24
C ARG A 166 10.96 -4.39 9.77
N LEU A 167 12.12 -4.57 9.16
CA LEU A 167 12.22 -5.11 7.81
C LEU A 167 12.40 -6.62 7.88
N GLU A 168 11.41 -7.35 7.38
CA GLU A 168 11.45 -8.81 7.27
C GLU A 168 11.87 -9.28 5.88
N GLY A 169 12.60 -10.40 5.84
CA GLY A 169 13.11 -10.97 4.59
C GLY A 169 14.19 -10.12 3.92
N VAL A 170 14.93 -9.32 4.70
CA VAL A 170 16.15 -8.67 4.24
C VAL A 170 17.13 -9.76 3.81
N LEU A 171 17.32 -9.92 2.49
CA LEU A 171 18.48 -10.64 1.99
C LEU A 171 19.70 -9.81 2.39
N SER A 172 20.49 -10.31 3.33
CA SER A 172 21.52 -9.58 4.08
C SER A 172 22.80 -9.25 3.27
N GLY A 173 22.78 -9.33 1.94
CA GLY A 173 23.98 -9.07 1.13
C GLY A 173 23.70 -8.58 -0.28
N VAL A 174 24.62 -7.74 -0.79
CA VAL A 174 24.61 -7.20 -2.16
C VAL A 174 24.60 -8.34 -3.20
N GLY A 175 25.30 -9.45 -2.93
CA GLY A 175 25.32 -10.63 -3.79
C GLY A 175 23.96 -11.34 -3.90
N ALA A 176 23.15 -11.33 -2.85
CA ALA A 176 21.82 -11.93 -2.86
C ALA A 176 20.81 -11.07 -3.64
N ALA A 177 20.95 -9.74 -3.58
CA ALA A 177 20.21 -8.81 -4.44
C ALA A 177 20.62 -8.95 -5.92
N PHE A 178 21.91 -9.11 -6.20
CA PHE A 178 22.45 -9.33 -7.54
C PHE A 178 21.95 -10.65 -8.16
N LEU A 179 22.02 -11.77 -7.43
CA LEU A 179 21.52 -13.07 -7.90
C LEU A 179 20.01 -13.05 -8.18
N ARG A 180 19.24 -12.31 -7.39
CA ARG A 180 17.79 -12.14 -7.62
C ARG A 180 17.52 -11.31 -8.88
N TYR A 181 18.20 -10.18 -9.04
CA TYR A 181 18.10 -9.37 -10.26
C TYR A 181 18.37 -10.22 -11.51
N TRP A 182 19.45 -11.01 -11.47
CA TRP A 182 19.86 -11.86 -12.59
C TRP A 182 18.83 -12.94 -12.93
N ARG A 183 18.21 -13.57 -11.91
CA ARG A 183 17.15 -14.57 -12.09
C ARG A 183 15.87 -13.97 -12.68
N GLU A 184 15.53 -12.74 -12.32
CA GLU A 184 14.31 -12.06 -12.78
C GLU A 184 14.44 -11.43 -14.18
N THR A 185 15.67 -11.22 -14.67
CA THR A 185 15.94 -10.67 -16.02
C THR A 185 16.18 -11.72 -17.11
N LEU A 186 16.36 -13.00 -16.78
CA LEU A 186 16.54 -14.06 -17.78
C LEU A 186 15.21 -14.38 -18.50
N PRO A 187 15.21 -14.52 -19.83
CA PRO A 187 14.00 -14.76 -20.63
C PRO A 187 13.34 -16.14 -20.42
N TYR A 188 13.91 -17.02 -19.60
CA TYR A 188 13.54 -18.45 -19.58
C TYR A 188 12.52 -18.88 -18.50
N ALA A 189 11.89 -17.97 -17.75
CA ALA A 189 10.91 -18.38 -16.73
C ALA A 189 9.73 -17.41 -16.58
N LYS A 190 9.10 -16.99 -17.67
CA LYS A 190 7.78 -16.35 -17.58
C LYS A 190 6.70 -17.42 -17.65
N ARG A 191 6.38 -18.04 -16.50
CA ARG A 191 5.05 -18.63 -16.36
C ARG A 191 4.06 -17.48 -16.19
N PRO A 192 2.92 -17.47 -16.90
CA PRO A 192 1.90 -16.45 -16.69
C PRO A 192 1.48 -16.47 -15.22
N VAL A 193 1.48 -15.29 -14.59
CA VAL A 193 0.99 -15.15 -13.22
C VAL A 193 -0.54 -15.21 -13.31
N VAL A 194 -1.13 -16.34 -12.89
CA VAL A 194 -2.58 -16.45 -12.76
C VAL A 194 -2.98 -15.75 -11.47
N CYS A 195 -3.68 -14.63 -11.60
CA CYS A 195 -4.24 -13.95 -10.45
C CYS A 195 -5.51 -14.67 -10.00
N PRO A 196 -5.58 -15.17 -8.76
CA PRO A 196 -6.85 -15.65 -8.22
C PRO A 196 -7.85 -14.49 -8.21
N SER A 197 -9.07 -14.79 -8.69
CA SER A 197 -10.25 -13.90 -8.65
C SER A 197 -10.65 -13.59 -7.22
#